data_AF-L1JEK7-F1
#
_entry.id   AF-L1JEK7-F1
#
_cell.length_a   1.000
_cell.length_b   1.000
_cell.length_c   1.000
_cell.angle_alpha   90.00
_cell.angle_beta   90.00
_cell.angle_gamma   90.00
#
_symmetry.space_group_name_H-M   'P 1'
#
loop_
_entity.id
_entity.type
_entity.pdbx_description
1 polymer ?
#
loop_
_entity_poly.entity_id
_entity_poly.type
_entity_poly.pdbx_seq_one_letter_code
_entity_poly.pdbx_strand_id
1 'polypeptide(L)'
;MHPSTSQLAPTSTSASKRGFEFDSNNLCVNVNECESVCIDTIGSFLCICSDGFVKNGQGLCEDINECNSYLNDCDINARCNNTLGSFTCTCNEFWQGTGTYCESKFCDPCGETQDCYYTSGSCPPNSYAIRTFTDTETSQCRCYEGYYWANSPITPKNCTLCPRGSYCSGEEIFACPDNSMNYYGQNVVESCVCNQGFYRSGSTCIPCPYGYFCPGDNLFYACPNNSTSLFQASSISECLCFGGYYYQCQGATAAQAHKARLFWNLLYFPEMR
;
A
#
# COMPACT_ATOMS: atom_id res chain seq x y z
N MET A 1 -10.95 22.45 14.33
CA MET A 1 -11.56 23.18 15.47
C MET A 1 -12.89 22.51 15.79
N HIS A 2 -12.95 21.68 16.83
CA HIS A 2 -14.20 21.11 17.34
C HIS A 2 -14.34 21.51 18.83
N PRO A 3 -15.56 21.72 19.34
CA PRO A 3 -15.81 22.55 20.52
C PRO A 3 -15.55 21.81 21.83
N SER A 4 -14.95 22.53 22.78
CA SER A 4 -14.64 22.08 24.13
C SER A 4 -15.90 21.82 24.95
N THR A 5 -16.29 20.57 25.13
CA THR A 5 -17.29 20.20 26.14
C THR A 5 -16.60 19.88 27.46
N SER A 6 -16.70 20.81 28.41
CA SER A 6 -16.29 20.61 29.80
C SER A 6 -17.11 19.49 30.45
N GLN A 7 -16.48 18.39 30.85
CA GLN A 7 -17.06 17.41 31.77
C GLN A 7 -16.24 17.30 33.06
N LEU A 8 -16.96 17.21 34.18
CA LEU A 8 -16.45 17.09 35.54
C LEU A 8 -15.60 15.82 35.71
N ALA A 9 -14.39 15.99 36.25
CA ALA A 9 -13.46 14.90 36.52
C ALA A 9 -14.02 13.90 37.56
N PRO A 10 -13.82 12.57 37.38
CA PRO A 10 -14.11 11.61 38.43
C PRO A 10 -13.03 11.71 39.53
N THR A 11 -13.51 11.74 40.77
CA THR A 11 -12.70 11.84 41.98
C THR A 11 -11.82 10.61 42.17
N SER A 12 -10.53 10.70 41.82
CA SER A 12 -9.47 9.92 42.44
C SER A 12 -8.12 10.59 42.24
N THR A 13 -7.37 10.65 43.32
CA THR A 13 -6.08 11.33 43.52
C THR A 13 -4.99 10.88 42.54
N SER A 14 -4.26 11.87 42.01
CA SER A 14 -2.83 11.81 41.63
C SER A 14 -2.38 10.67 40.72
N ALA A 15 -2.74 10.74 39.43
CA ALA A 15 -1.90 10.31 38.31
C ALA A 15 -2.48 10.91 37.02
N SER A 16 -1.65 11.50 36.16
CA SER A 16 -2.05 11.86 34.79
C SER A 16 -2.64 10.60 34.13
N LYS A 17 -3.92 10.64 33.77
CA LYS A 17 -4.57 9.57 33.01
C LYS A 17 -4.18 9.77 31.55
N ARG A 18 -3.80 8.70 30.83
CA ARG A 18 -3.62 8.78 29.35
C ARG A 18 -4.90 9.39 28.74
N GLY A 19 -4.79 10.48 27.98
CA GLY A 19 -5.93 11.30 27.51
C GLY A 19 -5.95 12.74 28.03
N PHE A 20 -5.23 13.06 29.13
CA PHE A 20 -5.37 14.34 29.81
C PHE A 20 -4.06 14.85 30.42
N GLU A 21 -3.82 16.16 30.30
CA GLU A 21 -2.73 16.90 30.94
C GLU A 21 -3.25 18.06 31.79
N PHE A 22 -2.39 18.60 32.65
CA PHE A 22 -2.68 19.84 33.37
C PHE A 22 -2.19 21.03 32.57
N ASP A 23 -3.07 21.99 32.29
CA ASP A 23 -2.67 23.28 31.73
C ASP A 23 -1.90 24.13 32.77
N SER A 24 -1.43 25.31 32.37
CA SER A 24 -0.73 26.26 33.25
C SER A 24 -1.54 26.71 34.49
N ASN A 25 -2.84 26.45 34.52
CA ASN A 25 -3.74 26.80 35.61
C ASN A 25 -4.13 25.57 36.46
N ASN A 26 -3.43 24.45 36.31
CA ASN A 26 -3.77 23.16 36.91
C ASN A 26 -5.19 22.69 36.55
N LEU A 27 -5.68 23.05 35.37
CA LEU A 27 -6.93 22.54 34.82
C LEU A 27 -6.64 21.29 34.00
N CYS A 28 -7.45 20.25 34.19
CA CYS A 28 -7.37 19.03 33.39
C CYS A 28 -7.92 19.31 31.98
N VAL A 29 -7.05 19.30 30.97
CA VAL A 29 -7.40 19.49 29.55
C VAL A 29 -7.18 18.20 28.77
N ASN A 30 -8.04 17.95 27.78
CA ASN A 30 -7.89 16.81 26.86
C ASN A 30 -6.63 17.04 26.01
N VAL A 31 -5.77 16.03 25.92
CA VAL A 31 -4.63 16.00 25.00
C VAL A 31 -5.10 15.31 23.73
N ASN A 32 -4.85 15.89 22.56
CA ASN A 32 -5.06 15.15 21.32
C ASN A 32 -3.84 14.25 21.07
N GLU A 33 -3.89 13.00 21.53
CA GLU A 33 -2.82 12.02 21.26
C GLU A 33 -2.83 11.47 19.83
N CYS A 34 -3.84 11.81 19.02
CA CYS A 34 -3.96 11.35 17.65
C CYS A 34 -3.56 12.47 16.68
N GLU A 35 -2.69 12.18 15.70
CA GLU A 35 -2.45 13.05 14.53
C GLU A 35 -3.69 13.16 13.60
N SER A 36 -4.85 12.62 14.02
CA SER A 36 -6.08 12.44 13.25
C SER A 36 -7.30 12.64 14.19
N VAL A 37 -8.33 11.80 14.10
CA VAL A 37 -9.56 11.88 14.91
C VAL A 37 -9.40 11.07 16.20
N CYS A 38 -9.58 11.73 17.35
CA CYS A 38 -9.60 11.11 18.68
C CYS A 38 -11.05 10.99 19.21
N ILE A 39 -11.41 9.82 19.73
CA ILE A 39 -12.68 9.59 20.44
C ILE A 39 -12.36 9.22 21.89
N ASP A 40 -12.81 10.05 22.82
CA ASP A 40 -12.70 9.77 24.26
C ASP A 40 -13.60 8.59 24.66
N THR A 41 -13.04 7.70 25.47
CA THR A 41 -13.76 6.58 26.08
C THR A 41 -13.59 6.61 27.59
N ILE A 42 -14.42 5.88 28.33
CA ILE A 42 -14.32 5.86 29.80
C ILE A 42 -12.98 5.23 30.21
N GLY A 43 -12.00 6.08 30.58
CA GLY A 43 -10.69 5.66 31.05
C GLY A 43 -9.63 5.40 29.98
N SER A 44 -9.90 5.70 28.71
CA SER A 44 -8.97 5.57 27.57
C SER A 44 -9.41 6.47 26.40
N PHE A 45 -8.70 6.42 25.28
CA PHE A 45 -9.08 7.06 24.02
C PHE A 45 -9.01 6.04 22.86
N LEU A 46 -9.66 6.36 21.75
CA LEU A 46 -9.62 5.61 20.49
C LEU A 46 -9.24 6.55 19.35
N CYS A 47 -8.12 6.29 18.67
CA CYS A 47 -7.79 6.98 17.44
C CYS A 47 -8.50 6.35 16.23
N ILE A 48 -9.03 7.19 15.34
CA ILE A 48 -9.45 6.82 13.98
C ILE A 48 -8.51 7.54 13.02
N CYS A 49 -7.80 6.78 12.20
CA CYS A 49 -6.82 7.33 11.27
C CYS A 49 -7.50 7.79 9.99
N SER A 50 -7.23 9.02 9.58
CA SER A 50 -7.60 9.56 8.28
C SER A 50 -6.83 8.85 7.17
N ASP A 51 -7.28 9.05 5.94
CA ASP A 51 -6.56 8.57 4.75
C ASP A 51 -5.11 9.07 4.77
N GLY A 52 -4.17 8.19 4.41
CA GLY A 52 -2.72 8.46 4.52
C GLY A 52 -2.11 8.08 5.88
N PHE A 53 -2.88 7.56 6.83
CA PHE A 53 -2.37 7.15 8.16
C PHE A 53 -2.77 5.73 8.54
N VAL A 54 -1.91 5.05 9.31
CA VAL A 54 -2.11 3.69 9.82
C VAL A 54 -1.97 3.64 11.34
N LYS A 55 -2.62 2.68 12.00
CA LYS A 55 -2.44 2.49 13.45
C LYS A 55 -1.14 1.77 13.74
N ASN A 56 -0.31 2.38 14.58
CA ASN A 56 0.89 1.75 15.13
C ASN A 56 0.55 0.76 16.27
N GLY A 57 1.56 0.08 16.81
CA GLY A 57 1.41 -0.89 17.90
C GLY A 57 0.86 -0.34 19.22
N GLN A 58 0.76 0.98 19.36
CA GLN A 58 0.16 1.67 20.51
C GLN A 58 -1.28 2.15 20.25
N GLY A 59 -1.81 1.89 19.04
CA GLY A 59 -3.14 2.35 18.62
C GLY A 59 -3.18 3.82 18.19
N LEU A 60 -2.03 4.46 18.00
CA LEU A 60 -1.89 5.83 17.51
C LEU A 60 -1.75 5.85 15.99
N CYS A 61 -2.15 6.95 15.35
CA CYS A 61 -2.01 7.10 13.91
C CYS A 61 -0.60 7.56 13.56
N GLU A 62 0.09 6.77 12.75
CA GLU A 62 1.36 7.12 12.13
C GLU A 62 1.16 7.32 10.63
N ASP A 63 1.93 8.24 10.07
CA ASP A 63 1.95 8.53 8.64
C ASP A 63 2.36 7.28 7.84
N ILE A 64 1.61 6.98 6.78
CA ILE A 64 1.99 5.94 5.83
C ILE A 64 3.04 6.53 4.92
N ASN A 65 4.26 5.98 4.95
CA ASN A 65 5.25 6.42 3.99
C ASN A 65 4.98 5.80 2.61
N GLU A 66 4.32 6.52 1.70
CA GLU A 66 3.96 5.97 0.39
C GLU A 66 5.17 5.75 -0.53
N CYS A 67 6.32 6.38 -0.23
CA CYS A 67 7.56 6.21 -0.98
C CYS A 67 8.36 4.96 -0.58
N ASN A 68 8.22 4.51 0.67
CA ASN A 68 8.88 3.30 1.19
C ASN A 68 7.95 2.08 1.19
N SER A 69 6.65 2.32 1.11
CA SER A 69 5.70 1.34 0.61
C SER A 69 5.60 1.52 -0.91
N TYR A 70 4.70 0.78 -1.54
CA TYR A 70 4.46 1.00 -2.96
C TYR A 70 3.10 1.67 -3.23
N LEU A 71 2.59 2.43 -2.26
CA LEU A 71 1.30 3.12 -2.39
C LEU A 71 1.38 4.40 -3.25
N ASN A 72 2.58 4.80 -3.70
CA ASN A 72 2.75 5.95 -4.59
C ASN A 72 2.49 5.61 -6.07
N ASP A 73 2.13 6.63 -6.86
CA ASP A 73 1.89 6.57 -8.31
C ASP A 73 2.89 7.42 -9.11
N CYS A 74 4.09 7.64 -8.55
CA CYS A 74 5.13 8.41 -9.22
C CYS A 74 5.61 7.73 -10.51
N ASP A 75 5.94 8.54 -11.52
CA ASP A 75 6.60 8.07 -12.74
C ASP A 75 7.95 7.41 -12.38
N ILE A 76 8.40 6.43 -13.16
CA ILE A 76 9.70 5.79 -12.95
C ILE A 76 10.87 6.79 -13.05
N ASN A 77 10.67 7.89 -13.79
CA ASN A 77 11.60 8.99 -13.93
C ASN A 77 11.32 10.14 -12.95
N ALA A 78 10.51 9.91 -11.91
CA ALA A 78 10.26 10.85 -10.84
C ALA A 78 10.81 10.35 -9.51
N ARG A 79 11.14 11.30 -8.66
CA ARG A 79 11.45 11.09 -7.25
C ARG A 79 10.18 11.23 -6.43
N CYS A 80 9.89 10.22 -5.61
CA CYS A 80 8.86 10.29 -4.57
C CYS A 80 9.40 11.03 -3.34
N ASN A 81 8.60 11.95 -2.80
CA ASN A 81 8.83 12.61 -1.52
C ASN A 81 7.62 12.44 -0.61
N ASN A 82 7.84 11.77 0.52
CA ASN A 82 6.81 11.52 1.52
C ASN A 82 6.43 12.82 2.24
N THR A 83 5.14 13.03 2.49
CA THR A 83 4.61 14.17 3.23
C THR A 83 3.63 13.68 4.29
N LEU A 84 3.26 14.52 5.25
CA LEU A 84 2.32 14.09 6.29
C LEU A 84 0.92 13.90 5.69
N GLY A 85 0.41 12.67 5.73
CA GLY A 85 -0.89 12.23 5.21
C GLY A 85 -0.94 12.03 3.69
N SER A 86 0.18 12.13 2.97
CA SER A 86 0.24 11.96 1.51
C SER A 86 1.67 11.91 0.98
N PHE A 87 1.85 11.94 -0.34
CA PHE A 87 3.16 12.05 -0.99
C PHE A 87 3.13 13.00 -2.19
N THR A 88 4.31 13.39 -2.67
CA THR A 88 4.48 14.18 -3.88
C THR A 88 5.50 13.54 -4.81
N CYS A 89 5.27 13.66 -6.12
CA CYS A 89 6.18 13.18 -7.14
C CYS A 89 6.83 14.36 -7.85
N THR A 90 8.14 14.29 -8.09
CA THR A 90 8.87 15.34 -8.82
C THR A 90 9.74 14.70 -9.89
N CYS A 91 9.57 15.08 -11.15
CA CYS A 91 10.41 14.55 -12.24
C CYS A 91 11.90 14.79 -11.95
N ASN A 92 12.71 13.78 -12.23
CA ASN A 92 14.15 13.82 -12.04
C ASN A 92 14.82 14.83 -12.99
N GLU A 93 16.10 15.09 -12.77
CA GLU A 93 16.90 15.91 -13.68
C GLU A 93 16.81 15.36 -15.11
N PHE A 94 16.72 16.24 -16.11
CA PHE A 94 16.46 15.89 -17.51
C PHE A 94 15.03 15.41 -17.84
N TRP A 95 14.06 15.53 -16.91
CA TRP A 95 12.64 15.23 -17.13
C TRP A 95 11.71 16.37 -16.71
N GLN A 96 10.53 16.49 -17.34
CA GLN A 96 9.47 17.46 -17.04
C GLN A 96 8.09 16.81 -17.02
N GLY A 97 7.16 17.38 -16.25
CA GLY A 97 5.78 16.88 -16.20
C GLY A 97 5.15 17.06 -14.82
N THR A 98 4.11 16.26 -14.54
CA THR A 98 3.33 16.30 -13.29
C THR A 98 3.99 15.53 -12.14
N GLY A 99 5.06 14.77 -12.41
CA GLY A 99 5.69 13.86 -11.45
C GLY A 99 5.08 12.46 -11.47
N THR A 100 3.77 12.34 -11.69
CA THR A 100 3.10 11.06 -12.02
C THR A 100 3.20 10.71 -13.50
N TYR A 101 3.57 11.69 -14.32
CA TYR A 101 3.97 11.54 -15.72
C TYR A 101 5.17 12.44 -15.98
N CYS A 102 6.25 11.87 -16.52
CA CYS A 102 7.46 12.60 -16.84
C CYS A 102 7.92 12.32 -18.28
N GLU A 103 8.23 13.37 -19.03
CA GLU A 103 8.82 13.32 -20.38
C GLU A 103 10.22 13.95 -20.39
N SER A 104 11.10 13.54 -21.31
CA SER A 104 12.49 14.03 -21.33
C SER A 104 12.58 15.51 -21.71
N LYS A 105 13.36 16.29 -20.96
CA LYS A 105 13.64 17.73 -21.21
C LYS A 105 14.61 18.00 -22.36
N PHE A 106 15.36 17.01 -22.85
CA PHE A 106 16.42 17.22 -23.83
C PHE A 106 16.13 16.56 -25.19
N CYS A 107 15.93 17.41 -26.19
CA CYS A 107 16.50 17.22 -27.52
C CYS A 107 17.85 17.97 -27.53
N ASP A 108 18.93 17.32 -27.97
CA ASP A 108 20.26 17.94 -28.07
C ASP A 108 20.27 19.05 -29.16
N PRO A 109 20.64 20.31 -28.86
CA PRO A 109 20.61 21.41 -29.82
C PRO A 109 21.90 21.68 -30.61
N CYS A 110 23.01 20.93 -30.46
CA CYS A 110 24.28 21.33 -31.09
C CYS A 110 25.11 20.20 -31.73
N GLY A 111 24.77 19.91 -32.99
CA GLY A 111 25.64 19.31 -33.99
C GLY A 111 25.20 19.72 -35.40
N GLU A 112 25.22 21.02 -35.67
CA GLU A 112 24.97 21.71 -36.95
C GLU A 112 24.16 20.96 -38.03
N THR A 113 22.83 20.91 -37.86
CA THR A 113 21.90 21.51 -38.83
C THR A 113 20.59 21.79 -38.13
N GLN A 114 20.16 23.04 -38.31
CA GLN A 114 18.93 23.63 -37.85
C GLN A 114 17.73 22.93 -38.51
N ASP A 115 17.01 22.12 -37.74
CA ASP A 115 15.56 22.00 -37.76
C ASP A 115 15.09 20.93 -36.76
N CYS A 116 14.48 21.34 -35.65
CA CYS A 116 13.60 20.47 -34.86
C CYS A 116 12.24 20.28 -35.58
N TYR A 117 12.25 20.20 -36.91
CA TYR A 117 11.12 19.69 -37.66
C TYR A 117 11.23 18.18 -37.63
N TYR A 118 10.17 17.55 -37.13
CA TYR A 118 9.74 16.19 -37.43
C TYR A 118 10.35 15.62 -38.73
N THR A 119 11.58 15.12 -38.68
CA THR A 119 12.08 14.25 -39.73
C THR A 119 11.49 12.89 -39.41
N SER A 120 10.44 12.55 -40.15
CA SER A 120 9.96 11.19 -40.43
C SER A 120 10.85 10.10 -39.83
N GLY A 121 10.42 9.60 -38.66
CA GLY A 121 11.11 8.54 -37.91
C GLY A 121 11.30 8.75 -36.40
N SER A 122 10.51 9.60 -35.71
CA SER A 122 10.60 9.71 -34.25
C SER A 122 9.75 8.65 -33.55
N CYS A 123 10.36 7.94 -32.60
CA CYS A 123 9.63 7.07 -31.69
C CYS A 123 8.75 7.90 -30.73
N PRO A 124 7.57 7.38 -30.33
CA PRO A 124 6.66 8.07 -29.42
C PRO A 124 7.27 8.23 -28.00
N PRO A 125 6.69 9.06 -27.13
CA PRO A 125 7.14 9.18 -25.74
C PRO A 125 7.21 7.80 -25.04
N ASN A 126 8.14 7.67 -24.10
CA ASN A 126 8.42 6.43 -23.36
C ASN A 126 8.87 5.24 -24.23
N SER A 127 9.52 5.55 -25.35
CA SER A 127 10.07 4.55 -26.26
C SER A 127 11.41 4.99 -26.84
N TYR A 128 12.17 4.03 -27.34
CA TYR A 128 13.48 4.25 -27.96
C TYR A 128 13.56 3.54 -29.32
N ALA A 129 14.39 4.09 -30.21
CA ALA A 129 14.65 3.51 -31.52
C ALA A 129 15.63 2.34 -31.41
N ILE A 130 15.32 1.20 -32.04
CA ILE A 130 16.26 0.06 -32.10
C ILE A 130 17.38 0.27 -33.13
N ARG A 131 17.17 1.15 -34.12
CA ARG A 131 18.09 1.49 -35.24
C ARG A 131 17.77 2.90 -35.73
N THR A 132 18.64 3.50 -36.53
CA THR A 132 18.33 4.73 -37.28
C THR A 132 17.40 4.40 -38.46
N PHE A 133 16.26 5.08 -38.58
CA PHE A 133 15.31 4.90 -39.67
C PHE A 133 14.72 6.24 -40.11
N THR A 134 14.30 6.33 -41.38
CA THR A 134 13.76 7.55 -42.00
C THR A 134 12.29 7.41 -42.40
N ASP A 135 11.67 6.26 -42.09
CA ASP A 135 10.26 5.98 -42.35
C ASP A 135 9.41 6.36 -41.11
N THR A 136 8.10 6.53 -41.30
CA THR A 136 7.17 6.76 -40.17
C THR A 136 6.73 5.47 -39.49
N GLU A 137 7.43 4.34 -39.72
CA GLU A 137 7.01 3.06 -39.18
C GLU A 137 7.49 2.92 -37.73
N THR A 138 6.53 2.93 -36.81
CA THR A 138 6.72 2.60 -35.38
C THR A 138 7.26 1.18 -35.12
N SER A 139 7.44 0.36 -36.17
CA SER A 139 8.04 -0.98 -36.12
C SER A 139 9.50 -0.98 -35.67
N GLN A 140 10.18 0.18 -35.74
CA GLN A 140 11.56 0.37 -35.29
C GLN A 140 11.67 1.03 -33.91
N CYS A 141 10.57 1.08 -33.16
CA CYS A 141 10.50 1.62 -31.80
C CYS A 141 10.16 0.52 -30.80
N ARG A 142 10.78 0.55 -29.62
CA ARG A 142 10.37 -0.26 -28.47
C ARG A 142 10.07 0.62 -27.27
N CYS A 143 9.05 0.24 -26.50
CA CYS A 143 8.77 0.86 -25.22
C CYS A 143 9.92 0.61 -24.23
N TYR A 144 10.15 1.55 -23.31
CA TYR A 144 10.99 1.30 -22.14
C TYR A 144 10.35 0.21 -21.25
N GLU A 145 11.18 -0.44 -20.43
CA GLU A 145 10.73 -1.39 -19.42
C GLU A 145 9.62 -0.77 -18.55
N GLY A 146 8.55 -1.52 -18.28
CA GLY A 146 7.39 -1.02 -17.54
C GLY A 146 6.38 -0.26 -18.40
N TYR A 147 6.57 -0.17 -19.72
CA TYR A 147 5.58 0.37 -20.66
C TYR A 147 5.21 -0.69 -21.70
N TYR A 148 4.00 -0.59 -22.26
CA TYR A 148 3.49 -1.48 -23.31
C TYR A 148 2.81 -0.70 -24.44
N TRP A 149 2.66 -1.32 -25.61
CA TRP A 149 1.90 -0.73 -26.71
C TRP A 149 0.40 -0.79 -26.45
N ALA A 150 -0.21 0.37 -26.17
CA ALA A 150 -1.66 0.46 -26.09
C ALA A 150 -2.28 0.54 -27.49
N ASN A 151 -3.23 -0.35 -27.79
CA ASN A 151 -4.03 -0.29 -29.02
C ASN A 151 -5.07 0.82 -28.90
N SER A 152 -4.77 1.99 -29.46
CA SER A 152 -5.75 3.04 -29.73
C SER A 152 -6.28 2.93 -31.17
N PRO A 153 -7.60 3.03 -31.42
CA PRO A 153 -8.18 3.06 -32.77
C PRO A 153 -7.80 4.33 -33.56
N ILE A 154 -7.13 5.28 -32.93
CA ILE A 154 -6.61 6.49 -33.56
C ILE A 154 -5.09 6.44 -33.36
N THR A 155 -4.33 6.25 -34.43
CA THR A 155 -2.86 6.29 -34.42
C THR A 155 -2.35 7.64 -33.87
N PRO A 156 -1.15 7.67 -33.22
CA PRO A 156 -0.08 6.68 -33.29
C PRO A 156 -0.02 5.73 -32.09
N LYS A 157 0.68 4.60 -32.27
CA LYS A 157 1.05 3.68 -31.18
C LYS A 157 1.76 4.50 -30.10
N ASN A 158 1.27 4.45 -28.87
CA ASN A 158 1.88 5.15 -27.72
C ASN A 158 2.23 4.13 -26.64
N CYS A 159 3.42 4.28 -26.08
CA CYS A 159 3.87 3.48 -24.95
C CYS A 159 3.17 3.97 -23.68
N THR A 160 2.32 3.11 -23.14
CA THR A 160 1.51 3.39 -21.95
C THR A 160 2.14 2.70 -20.76
N LEU A 161 2.18 3.38 -19.62
CA LEU A 161 2.69 2.82 -18.37
C LEU A 161 1.90 1.56 -18.01
N CYS A 162 2.60 0.51 -17.59
CA CYS A 162 1.95 -0.73 -17.22
C CYS A 162 0.97 -0.49 -16.05
N PRO A 163 -0.31 -0.89 -16.18
CA PRO A 163 -1.29 -0.66 -15.14
C PRO A 163 -1.04 -1.54 -13.92
N ARG A 164 -1.47 -1.07 -12.75
CA ARG A 164 -1.48 -1.84 -11.50
C ARG A 164 -2.13 -3.22 -11.70
N GLY A 165 -1.50 -4.25 -11.14
CA GLY A 165 -1.96 -5.64 -11.26
C GLY A 165 -1.51 -6.32 -12.56
N SER A 166 -0.59 -5.70 -13.31
CA SER A 166 -0.02 -6.24 -14.54
C SER A 166 1.48 -5.91 -14.63
N TYR A 167 2.22 -6.72 -15.36
CA TYR A 167 3.61 -6.44 -15.73
C TYR A 167 3.78 -6.47 -17.25
N CYS A 168 4.67 -5.64 -17.75
CA CYS A 168 4.81 -5.39 -19.18
C CYS A 168 6.23 -5.71 -19.64
N SER A 169 6.34 -6.60 -20.62
CA SER A 169 7.63 -6.97 -21.22
C SER A 169 7.61 -6.56 -22.69
N GLY A 170 8.06 -5.32 -22.96
CA GLY A 170 8.12 -4.75 -24.31
C GLY A 170 6.74 -4.37 -24.85
N GLU A 171 6.20 -5.16 -25.77
CA GLU A 171 4.94 -4.84 -26.46
C GLU A 171 3.70 -5.47 -25.79
N GLU A 172 3.90 -6.42 -24.89
CA GLU A 172 2.85 -7.23 -24.31
C GLU A 172 2.62 -6.90 -22.84
N ILE A 173 1.35 -6.97 -22.44
CA ILE A 173 0.88 -6.82 -21.07
C ILE A 173 0.46 -8.18 -20.52
N PHE A 174 0.94 -8.51 -19.33
CA PHE A 174 0.62 -9.74 -18.62
C PHE A 174 -0.05 -9.40 -17.29
N ALA A 175 -1.22 -9.99 -17.02
CA ALA A 175 -1.85 -9.85 -15.73
C ALA A 175 -1.02 -10.56 -14.65
N CYS A 176 -0.99 -9.99 -13.45
CA CYS A 176 -0.49 -10.70 -12.28
C CYS A 176 -1.32 -11.97 -12.04
N PRO A 177 -0.72 -13.04 -11.48
CA PRO A 177 -1.44 -14.24 -11.08
C PRO A 177 -2.66 -13.95 -10.20
N ASP A 178 -3.65 -14.85 -10.21
CA ASP A 178 -4.84 -14.72 -9.37
C ASP A 178 -4.48 -14.44 -7.90
N ASN A 179 -5.19 -13.49 -7.29
CA ASN A 179 -4.96 -13.03 -5.91
C ASN A 179 -3.57 -12.46 -5.65
N SER A 180 -2.92 -11.91 -6.67
CA SER A 180 -1.72 -11.09 -6.53
C SER A 180 -1.89 -9.74 -7.19
N MET A 181 -1.09 -8.78 -6.74
CA MET A 181 -1.05 -7.45 -7.30
C MET A 181 0.40 -6.98 -7.33
N ASN A 182 0.67 -6.09 -8.26
CA ASN A 182 1.86 -5.27 -8.29
C ASN A 182 1.43 -3.81 -8.50
N TYR A 183 2.40 -2.93 -8.68
CA TYR A 183 2.18 -1.50 -8.84
C TYR A 183 2.29 -1.10 -10.31
N TYR A 184 2.16 0.19 -10.60
CA TYR A 184 2.33 0.67 -11.97
C TYR A 184 3.78 0.45 -12.43
N GLY A 185 3.98 0.31 -13.75
CA GLY A 185 5.30 0.33 -14.37
C GLY A 185 6.17 -0.91 -14.14
N GLN A 186 5.61 -2.03 -13.72
CA GLN A 186 6.38 -3.25 -13.49
C GLN A 186 6.63 -4.02 -14.79
N ASN A 187 7.75 -4.76 -14.86
CA ASN A 187 8.18 -5.45 -16.07
C ASN A 187 8.41 -6.97 -15.91
N VAL A 188 8.31 -7.49 -14.69
CA VAL A 188 8.53 -8.92 -14.39
C VAL A 188 7.46 -9.50 -13.46
N VAL A 189 7.21 -10.80 -13.55
CA VAL A 189 6.16 -11.49 -12.76
C VAL A 189 6.50 -11.57 -11.27
N GLU A 190 7.79 -11.51 -10.93
CA GLU A 190 8.28 -11.48 -9.55
C GLU A 190 7.87 -10.21 -8.80
N SER A 191 7.50 -9.14 -9.53
CA SER A 191 6.92 -7.93 -8.93
C SER A 191 5.52 -8.15 -8.36
N CYS A 192 4.80 -9.19 -8.79
CA CYS A 192 3.49 -9.53 -8.27
C CYS A 192 3.61 -10.15 -6.88
N VAL A 193 3.01 -9.50 -5.89
CA VAL A 193 2.96 -9.96 -4.51
C VAL A 193 1.54 -10.44 -4.21
N CYS A 194 1.43 -11.58 -3.52
CA CYS A 194 0.13 -12.09 -3.11
C CYS A 194 -0.60 -11.08 -2.24
N ASN A 195 -1.92 -10.96 -2.44
CA ASN A 195 -2.77 -10.11 -1.63
C ASN A 195 -2.77 -10.57 -0.17
N GLN A 196 -3.11 -9.67 0.73
CA GLN A 196 -3.39 -9.99 2.13
C GLN A 196 -4.34 -11.19 2.25
N GLY A 197 -4.00 -12.12 3.14
CA GLY A 197 -4.69 -13.39 3.30
C GLY A 197 -4.22 -14.50 2.35
N PHE A 198 -3.22 -14.27 1.50
CA PHE A 198 -2.65 -15.26 0.59
C PHE A 198 -1.11 -15.31 0.68
N TYR A 199 -0.54 -16.48 0.45
CA TYR A 199 0.91 -16.71 0.35
C TYR A 199 1.28 -17.32 -1.00
N ARG A 200 2.55 -17.18 -1.39
CA ARG A 200 3.03 -17.66 -2.69
C ARG A 200 3.44 -19.12 -2.61
N SER A 201 2.93 -19.93 -3.52
CA SER A 201 3.33 -21.33 -3.72
C SER A 201 3.57 -21.57 -5.21
N GLY A 202 4.84 -21.48 -5.63
CA GLY A 202 5.18 -21.46 -7.05
C GLY A 202 4.74 -20.15 -7.72
N SER A 203 3.92 -20.26 -8.76
CA SER A 203 3.36 -19.11 -9.49
C SER A 203 1.95 -18.71 -9.03
N THR A 204 1.36 -19.41 -8.05
CA THR A 204 0.00 -19.15 -7.58
C THR A 204 -0.02 -18.62 -6.15
N CYS A 205 -1.01 -17.77 -5.87
CA CYS A 205 -1.29 -17.31 -4.52
C CYS A 205 -2.38 -18.18 -3.90
N ILE A 206 -2.01 -18.85 -2.81
CA ILE A 206 -2.87 -19.78 -2.08
C ILE A 206 -3.37 -19.08 -0.81
N PRO A 207 -4.66 -19.25 -0.44
CA PRO A 207 -5.19 -18.69 0.80
C PRO A 207 -4.39 -19.16 2.02
N CYS A 208 -4.26 -18.27 3.00
CA CYS A 208 -3.55 -18.57 4.24
C CYS A 208 -4.20 -19.75 4.99
N PRO A 209 -3.43 -20.77 5.41
CA PRO A 209 -3.99 -21.90 6.12
C PRO A 209 -4.38 -21.54 7.57
N TYR A 210 -5.24 -22.36 8.18
CA TYR A 210 -5.62 -22.23 9.59
C TYR A 210 -4.39 -22.22 10.50
N GLY A 211 -4.37 -21.33 11.49
CA GLY A 211 -3.25 -21.18 12.43
C GLY A 211 -2.10 -20.31 11.91
N TYR A 212 -2.22 -19.75 10.71
CA TYR A 212 -1.24 -18.83 10.10
C TYR A 212 -1.92 -17.54 9.64
N PHE A 213 -1.13 -16.49 9.44
CA PHE A 213 -1.58 -15.25 8.81
C PHE A 213 -0.62 -14.82 7.69
N CYS A 214 -1.15 -14.13 6.69
CA CYS A 214 -0.45 -13.79 5.46
C CYS A 214 -0.60 -12.28 5.20
N PRO A 215 0.41 -11.46 5.52
CA PRO A 215 0.31 -9.99 5.45
C PRO A 215 0.37 -9.42 4.02
N GLY A 216 0.55 -10.29 3.02
CA GLY A 216 0.67 -9.88 1.62
C GLY A 216 2.10 -9.56 1.21
N ASP A 217 3.06 -10.37 1.68
CA ASP A 217 4.50 -10.29 1.38
C ASP A 217 5.02 -11.59 0.73
N ASN A 218 4.12 -12.36 0.10
CA ASN A 218 4.32 -13.71 -0.44
C ASN A 218 4.58 -14.80 0.61
N LEU A 219 4.70 -14.47 1.89
CA LEU A 219 4.97 -15.42 2.97
C LEU A 219 3.73 -15.63 3.85
N PHE A 220 3.84 -16.64 4.71
CA PHE A 220 2.86 -16.93 5.76
C PHE A 220 3.58 -17.13 7.08
N TYR A 221 2.96 -16.68 8.15
CA TYR A 221 3.55 -16.65 9.49
C TYR A 221 2.65 -17.37 10.47
N ALA A 222 3.24 -18.20 11.33
CA ALA A 222 2.49 -18.90 12.35
C ALA A 222 1.87 -17.91 13.35
N CYS A 223 0.66 -18.19 13.79
CA CYS A 223 0.10 -17.48 14.94
C CYS A 223 0.94 -17.71 16.20
N PRO A 224 0.95 -16.76 17.15
CA PRO A 224 1.64 -16.90 18.43
C PRO A 224 1.24 -18.18 19.20
N ASN A 225 2.09 -18.60 20.13
CA ASN A 225 1.81 -19.78 20.96
C ASN A 225 0.44 -19.72 21.63
N ASN A 226 -0.24 -20.86 21.68
CA ASN A 226 -1.59 -21.01 22.21
C ASN A 226 -2.65 -20.13 21.52
N SER A 227 -2.45 -19.78 20.25
CA SER A 227 -3.43 -19.11 19.42
C SER A 227 -3.57 -19.77 18.04
N THR A 228 -4.67 -19.46 17.35
CA THR A 228 -4.97 -19.95 16.01
C THR A 228 -5.73 -18.90 15.20
N SER A 229 -5.67 -18.95 13.88
CA SER A 229 -6.41 -18.07 12.98
C SER A 229 -7.43 -18.87 12.16
N LEU A 230 -8.34 -18.14 11.53
CA LEU A 230 -9.23 -18.68 10.50
C LEU A 230 -8.50 -18.84 9.17
N PHE A 231 -9.12 -19.57 8.24
CA PHE A 231 -8.69 -19.62 6.85
C PHE A 231 -8.62 -18.21 6.25
N GLN A 232 -7.56 -17.95 5.49
CA GLN A 232 -7.31 -16.68 4.80
C GLN A 232 -7.02 -15.49 5.74
N ALA A 233 -6.58 -15.73 6.97
CA ALA A 233 -6.21 -14.64 7.88
C ALA A 233 -5.10 -13.76 7.30
N SER A 234 -5.31 -12.44 7.35
CA SER A 234 -4.44 -11.46 6.69
C SER A 234 -3.44 -10.80 7.62
N SER A 235 -3.66 -10.85 8.93
CA SER A 235 -2.77 -10.20 9.90
C SER A 235 -2.72 -10.96 11.22
N ILE A 236 -1.68 -10.69 12.01
CA ILE A 236 -1.53 -11.24 13.36
C ILE A 236 -2.72 -10.91 14.27
N SER A 237 -3.42 -9.79 13.99
CA SER A 237 -4.59 -9.36 14.77
C SER A 237 -5.78 -10.33 14.66
N GLU A 238 -5.79 -11.18 13.63
CA GLU A 238 -6.79 -12.22 13.39
C GLU A 238 -6.44 -13.57 14.06
N CYS A 239 -5.28 -13.66 14.72
CA CYS A 239 -4.97 -14.79 15.59
C CYS A 239 -5.81 -14.68 16.89
N LEU A 240 -6.43 -15.78 17.27
CA LEU A 240 -7.32 -15.96 18.40
C LEU A 240 -6.69 -16.88 19.44
N CYS A 241 -6.61 -16.45 20.71
CA CYS A 241 -6.16 -17.33 21.78
C CYS A 241 -7.11 -18.52 21.97
N PHE A 242 -6.55 -19.70 22.24
CA PHE A 242 -7.34 -20.82 22.74
C PHE A 242 -7.96 -20.47 24.10
N GLY A 243 -9.15 -21.03 24.37
CA GLY A 243 -9.84 -20.82 25.65
C GLY A 243 -8.95 -21.21 26.83
N GLY A 244 -8.78 -20.29 27.79
CA GLY A 244 -7.92 -20.47 28.96
C GLY A 244 -6.53 -19.80 28.87
N TYR A 245 -6.14 -19.28 27.69
CA TYR A 245 -4.79 -18.69 27.46
C TYR A 245 -4.79 -17.16 27.21
N TYR A 246 -5.83 -16.45 27.67
CA TYR A 246 -6.14 -15.05 27.35
C TYR A 246 -5.01 -14.00 27.53
N TYR A 247 -3.97 -14.28 28.32
CA TYR A 247 -2.86 -13.36 28.59
C TYR A 247 -1.49 -13.90 28.16
N GLN A 248 -1.42 -15.09 27.55
CA GLN A 248 -0.16 -15.74 27.17
C GLN A 248 0.14 -15.70 25.66
N CYS A 249 -0.81 -15.25 24.83
CA CYS A 249 -0.60 -15.13 23.40
C CYS A 249 -0.20 -13.68 23.06
N GLN A 250 1.10 -13.39 23.04
CA GLN A 250 1.62 -12.07 22.65
C GLN A 250 1.12 -11.69 21.24
N GLY A 251 0.38 -10.59 21.12
CA GLY A 251 -0.04 -10.02 19.81
C GLY A 251 -1.39 -10.49 19.25
N ALA A 252 -1.93 -11.62 19.72
CA ALA A 252 -3.32 -12.01 19.43
C ALA A 252 -4.26 -11.20 20.33
N THR A 253 -5.25 -10.52 19.77
CA THR A 253 -6.17 -9.74 20.62
C THR A 253 -6.98 -10.70 21.50
N ALA A 254 -6.96 -10.50 22.82
CA ALA A 254 -7.82 -11.23 23.77
C ALA A 254 -9.34 -10.98 23.50
N ALA A 255 -9.66 -10.09 22.56
CA ALA A 255 -10.97 -9.49 22.33
C ALA A 255 -11.94 -10.32 21.46
N GLN A 256 -11.64 -11.58 21.10
CA GLN A 256 -12.55 -12.40 20.28
C GLN A 256 -12.88 -13.78 20.87
N ALA A 257 -12.92 -13.86 22.21
CA ALA A 257 -13.35 -15.05 22.96
C ALA A 257 -14.77 -15.56 22.62
N HIS A 258 -15.61 -14.74 21.95
CA HIS A 258 -16.95 -15.14 21.52
C HIS A 258 -17.00 -15.86 20.16
N LYS A 259 -16.03 -15.66 19.24
CA LYS A 259 -15.98 -16.39 17.96
C LYS A 259 -15.43 -17.81 18.11
N ALA A 260 -14.52 -18.02 19.06
CA ALA A 260 -13.93 -19.33 19.36
C ALA A 260 -14.95 -20.36 19.89
N ARG A 261 -16.07 -19.91 20.49
CA ARG A 261 -17.14 -20.80 21.01
C ARG A 261 -17.99 -21.44 19.91
N LEU A 262 -18.21 -20.76 18.79
CA LEU A 262 -18.90 -21.34 17.63
C LEU A 262 -17.99 -22.34 16.88
N PHE A 263 -16.68 -22.14 16.96
CA PHE A 263 -15.65 -22.93 16.28
C PHE A 263 -15.42 -24.31 16.91
N TRP A 264 -15.47 -24.41 18.25
CA TRP A 264 -15.30 -25.68 18.96
C TRP A 264 -16.40 -26.72 18.63
N ASN A 265 -17.63 -26.27 18.38
CA ASN A 265 -18.74 -27.16 18.04
C ASN A 265 -18.67 -27.69 16.60
N LEU A 266 -18.09 -26.94 15.65
CA LEU A 266 -18.04 -27.32 14.23
C LEU A 266 -16.89 -28.29 13.89
N LEU A 267 -15.78 -28.25 14.64
CA LEU A 267 -14.61 -29.10 14.37
C LEU A 267 -14.56 -30.39 15.19
N TYR A 268 -15.19 -30.44 16.38
CA TYR A 268 -15.07 -31.58 17.30
C TYR A 268 -16.39 -32.31 17.61
N PHE A 269 -17.56 -31.79 17.23
CA PHE A 269 -18.86 -32.45 17.40
C PHE A 269 -19.75 -32.33 16.15
N PRO A 270 -19.48 -33.09 15.07
CA PRO A 270 -20.32 -33.07 13.88
C PRO A 270 -21.72 -33.72 14.09
N GLU A 271 -21.97 -34.37 15.23
CA GLU A 271 -23.16 -35.21 15.48
C GLU A 271 -24.24 -34.61 16.41
N MET A 272 -24.28 -33.30 16.63
CA MET A 272 -25.44 -32.65 17.27
C MET A 272 -26.22 -31.78 16.28
N ARG A 273 -26.77 -32.41 15.24
CA ARG A 273 -27.93 -31.94 14.47
C ARG A 273 -29.11 -32.86 14.69
#